data_AF-A0A2T9ZIN1-F1
#
_entry.id   AF-A0A2T9ZIN1-F1
#
_cell.length_a   1.000
_cell.length_b   1.000
_cell.length_c   1.000
_cell.angle_alpha   90.00
_cell.angle_beta   90.00
_cell.angle_gamma   90.00
#
_symmetry.space_group_name_H-M   'P 1'
#
loop_
_entity.id
_entity.type
_entity.pdbx_description
1 polymer ?
#
loop_
_entity_poly.entity_id
_entity_poly.type
_entity_poly.pdbx_seq_one_letter_code
_entity_poly.pdbx_strand_id
1 'polypeptide(L)'
;MGDDCCTNMGPIMNMIKETIPDVYIHSIMLGNSTKEDVQASFRGNVNDQIQQACTLLRNDTKLASGFYGLGFSQGGLFLRAVLQRCTDLDMKRLITIGAPHRGVSEAPVFKGNNTIAKISKGSINYFVYTSVVQRRIVQAQYFNNPKKQEDYKKYNKFLPDINNEVSVRNTID
;
A
#
# COMPACT_ATOMS: atom_id res chain seq x y z
N MET A 1 -2.10 -2.57 8.43
CA MET A 1 -0.61 -2.52 8.38
C MET A 1 -0.12 -3.51 9.41
N GLY A 2 0.96 -4.23 9.14
CA GLY A 2 1.39 -5.35 9.97
C GLY A 2 0.50 -6.59 9.85
N ASP A 3 -0.34 -6.62 8.83
CA ASP A 3 -1.15 -7.77 8.47
C ASP A 3 -0.34 -8.65 7.50
N ASP A 4 -0.53 -9.96 7.57
CA ASP A 4 -0.07 -10.90 6.55
C ASP A 4 -1.24 -11.49 5.76
N CYS A 5 -0.93 -12.07 4.60
CA CYS A 5 -1.89 -12.74 3.72
C CYS A 5 -2.81 -13.73 4.42
N CYS A 6 -2.36 -14.33 5.52
CA CYS A 6 -2.78 -15.67 5.87
C CYS A 6 -3.23 -15.81 7.34
N THR A 7 -2.61 -15.11 8.27
CA THR A 7 -2.93 -15.16 9.71
C THR A 7 -3.92 -14.05 10.06
N ASN A 8 -3.55 -12.79 9.83
CA ASN A 8 -4.42 -11.65 10.11
C ASN A 8 -5.63 -11.61 9.17
N MET A 9 -5.43 -11.98 7.90
CA MET A 9 -6.49 -12.02 6.89
C MET A 9 -7.28 -13.34 6.87
N GLY A 10 -6.80 -14.39 7.55
CA GLY A 10 -7.43 -15.70 7.60
C GLY A 10 -8.91 -15.69 7.99
N PRO A 11 -9.30 -15.04 9.11
CA PRO A 11 -10.70 -14.96 9.52
C PRO A 11 -11.62 -14.31 8.48
N ILE A 12 -11.13 -13.28 7.78
CA ILE A 12 -11.88 -12.58 6.74
C ILE A 12 -12.08 -13.50 5.53
N MET A 13 -11.03 -14.20 5.11
CA MET A 13 -11.13 -15.18 4.03
C MET A 13 -12.12 -16.31 4.34
N ASN A 14 -12.13 -16.79 5.59
CA ASN A 14 -13.06 -17.82 6.03
C ASN A 14 -14.51 -17.32 5.99
N MET A 15 -14.76 -16.12 6.52
CA MET A 15 -16.09 -15.49 6.45
C MET A 15 -16.59 -15.34 5.00
N ILE A 16 -15.72 -14.93 4.08
CA ILE A 16 -16.07 -14.79 2.66
C ILE A 16 -16.42 -16.15 2.07
N LYS A 17 -15.64 -17.20 2.34
CA LYS A 17 -15.91 -18.57 1.86
C LYS A 17 -17.20 -19.15 2.43
N GLU A 18 -17.53 -18.85 3.68
CA GLU A 18 -18.80 -19.26 4.29
C GLU A 18 -20.00 -18.57 3.65
N THR A 19 -19.84 -17.31 3.25
CA THR A 19 -20.91 -16.51 2.63
C THR A 19 -21.07 -16.81 1.12
N ILE A 20 -19.96 -17.07 0.43
CA ILE A 20 -19.91 -17.33 -1.00
C ILE A 20 -19.18 -18.67 -1.20
N PRO A 21 -19.92 -19.80 -1.19
CA PRO A 21 -19.33 -21.11 -1.40
C PRO A 21 -18.54 -21.17 -2.71
N ASP A 22 -17.45 -21.94 -2.70
CA ASP A 22 -16.56 -22.21 -3.85
C ASP A 22 -15.84 -20.98 -4.44
N VAL A 23 -15.91 -19.81 -3.78
CA VAL A 23 -15.17 -18.63 -4.22
C VAL A 23 -13.66 -18.84 -4.14
N TYR A 24 -12.97 -18.52 -5.24
CA TYR A 24 -11.52 -18.44 -5.24
C TYR A 24 -11.06 -17.13 -4.60
N ILE A 25 -10.18 -17.22 -3.59
CA ILE A 25 -9.60 -16.06 -2.92
C ILE A 25 -8.08 -16.12 -3.07
N HIS A 26 -7.53 -15.06 -3.67
CA HIS A 26 -6.10 -14.80 -3.70
C HIS A 26 -5.77 -13.69 -2.68
N SER A 27 -5.04 -14.04 -1.62
CA SER A 27 -4.54 -13.08 -0.64
C SER A 27 -3.09 -12.74 -0.98
N ILE A 28 -2.85 -11.50 -1.43
CA ILE A 28 -1.54 -11.06 -1.91
C ILE A 28 -0.53 -11.14 -0.76
N MET A 29 0.58 -11.84 -0.99
CA MET A 29 1.72 -11.93 -0.08
C MET A 29 2.95 -11.35 -0.76
N LEU A 30 3.64 -10.42 -0.12
CA LEU A 30 4.87 -9.80 -0.63
C LEU A 30 6.10 -10.39 0.09
N GLY A 31 6.89 -11.17 -0.64
CA GLY A 31 8.02 -11.92 -0.09
C GLY A 31 7.76 -13.43 -0.06
N ASN A 32 8.66 -14.18 0.56
CA ASN A 32 8.63 -15.66 0.57
C ASN A 32 8.09 -16.27 1.87
N SER A 33 7.71 -15.43 2.85
CA SER A 33 7.15 -15.88 4.13
C SER A 33 6.22 -14.84 4.74
N THR A 34 5.34 -15.26 5.65
CA THR A 34 4.46 -14.35 6.41
C THR A 34 5.24 -13.28 7.18
N LYS A 35 6.44 -13.61 7.67
CA LYS A 35 7.33 -12.65 8.34
C LYS A 35 7.83 -11.56 7.39
N GLU A 36 8.20 -11.94 6.17
CA GLU A 36 8.62 -10.99 5.13
C GLU A 36 7.44 -10.11 4.69
N ASP A 37 6.25 -10.70 4.55
CA ASP A 37 5.02 -9.99 4.21
C ASP A 37 4.64 -8.93 5.24
N VAL A 38 4.66 -9.29 6.54
CA VAL A 38 4.50 -8.33 7.63
C VAL A 38 5.54 -7.22 7.55
N GLN A 39 6.81 -7.54 7.29
CA GLN A 39 7.86 -6.53 7.17
C GLN A 39 7.64 -5.61 5.96
N ALA A 40 7.20 -6.16 4.82
CA ALA A 40 6.88 -5.42 3.61
C ALA A 40 5.78 -4.37 3.85
N SER A 41 4.85 -4.62 4.79
CA SER A 41 3.84 -3.63 5.16
C SER A 41 4.40 -2.34 5.81
N PHE A 42 5.63 -2.38 6.35
CA PHE A 42 6.30 -1.25 6.99
C PHE A 42 7.51 -0.73 6.20
N ARG A 43 8.26 -1.63 5.56
CA ARG A 43 9.54 -1.35 4.93
C ARG A 43 9.53 -1.72 3.46
N GLY A 44 10.11 -0.84 2.66
CA GLY A 44 10.20 -1.01 1.20
C GLY A 44 9.74 0.22 0.45
N ASN A 45 9.73 0.08 -0.87
CA ASN A 45 9.22 1.07 -1.82
C ASN A 45 7.85 0.59 -2.31
N VAL A 46 6.82 1.42 -2.12
CA VAL A 46 5.45 1.08 -2.48
C VAL A 46 5.31 0.88 -3.98
N ASN A 47 6.02 1.65 -4.82
CA ASN A 47 5.97 1.46 -6.27
C ASN A 47 6.42 0.05 -6.67
N ASP A 48 7.50 -0.44 -6.07
CA ASP A 48 8.01 -1.80 -6.30
C ASP A 48 7.01 -2.86 -5.81
N GLN A 49 6.35 -2.62 -4.67
CA GLN A 49 5.31 -3.49 -4.14
C GLN A 49 4.08 -3.56 -5.06
N ILE A 50 3.67 -2.43 -5.64
CA ILE A 50 2.59 -2.41 -6.64
C ILE A 50 2.99 -3.24 -7.85
N GLN A 51 4.23 -3.11 -8.33
CA GLN A 51 4.68 -3.88 -9.49
C GLN A 51 4.73 -5.38 -9.22
N GLN A 52 5.20 -5.77 -8.03
CA GLN A 52 5.17 -7.16 -7.58
C GLN A 52 3.73 -7.69 -7.52
N ALA A 53 2.81 -6.93 -6.91
CA ALA A 53 1.40 -7.30 -6.85
C ALA A 53 0.79 -7.46 -8.26
N CYS A 54 1.09 -6.56 -9.19
CA CYS A 54 0.61 -6.70 -10.56
C CYS A 54 1.13 -7.96 -11.26
N THR A 55 2.39 -8.31 -11.01
CA THR A 55 2.98 -9.54 -11.56
C THR A 55 2.33 -10.78 -10.98
N LEU A 56 2.10 -10.81 -9.65
CA LEU A 56 1.42 -11.90 -8.97
C LEU A 56 0.01 -12.11 -9.52
N LEU A 57 -0.78 -11.03 -9.63
CA LEU A 57 -2.15 -11.08 -10.11
C LEU A 57 -2.24 -11.49 -11.59
N ARG A 58 -1.29 -11.02 -12.43
CA ARG A 58 -1.24 -11.37 -13.85
C ARG A 58 -0.93 -12.85 -14.07
N ASN A 59 -0.08 -13.42 -13.24
CA ASN A 59 0.32 -14.82 -13.33
C ASN A 59 -0.72 -15.79 -12.75
N ASP A 60 -1.75 -15.28 -12.07
CA ASP A 60 -2.83 -16.10 -11.53
C ASP A 60 -3.93 -16.32 -12.57
N THR A 61 -3.89 -17.46 -13.24
CA THR A 61 -4.84 -17.80 -14.31
C THR A 61 -6.29 -17.87 -13.84
N LYS A 62 -6.54 -18.02 -12.52
CA LYS A 62 -7.91 -18.02 -11.97
C LYS A 62 -8.51 -16.62 -11.92
N LEU A 63 -7.70 -15.57 -12.07
CA LEU A 63 -8.13 -14.17 -12.11
C LEU A 63 -8.27 -13.63 -13.55
N ALA A 64 -7.94 -14.44 -14.57
CA ALA A 64 -7.89 -14.00 -15.97
C ALA A 64 -9.25 -13.55 -16.54
N SER A 65 -10.36 -14.08 -16.03
CA SER A 65 -11.73 -13.65 -16.39
C SER A 65 -12.20 -12.41 -15.62
N GLY A 66 -11.27 -11.75 -14.93
CA GLY A 66 -11.51 -10.62 -14.05
C GLY A 66 -11.75 -11.01 -12.60
N PHE A 67 -11.59 -10.04 -11.72
CA PHE A 67 -11.63 -10.26 -10.26
C PHE A 67 -12.13 -9.02 -9.51
N TYR A 68 -12.45 -9.21 -8.23
CA TYR A 68 -12.82 -8.14 -7.31
C TYR A 68 -11.63 -7.85 -6.38
N GLY A 69 -11.29 -6.58 -6.22
CA GLY A 69 -10.29 -6.13 -5.25
C GLY A 69 -10.95 -5.79 -3.91
N LEU A 70 -10.38 -6.31 -2.82
CA LEU A 70 -10.78 -5.96 -1.45
C LEU A 70 -9.54 -5.56 -0.66
N GLY A 71 -9.47 -4.30 -0.24
CA GLY A 71 -8.28 -3.76 0.44
C GLY A 71 -8.59 -3.13 1.78
N PHE A 72 -7.80 -3.48 2.79
CA PHE A 72 -7.93 -2.98 4.16
C PHE A 72 -6.85 -1.97 4.48
N SER A 73 -7.21 -0.85 5.13
CA SER A 73 -6.27 0.19 5.53
C SER A 73 -5.40 0.62 4.32
N GLN A 74 -4.06 0.64 4.46
CA GLN A 74 -3.16 0.96 3.34
C GLN A 74 -3.32 0.03 2.13
N GLY A 75 -3.77 -1.23 2.31
CA GLY A 75 -3.99 -2.17 1.22
C GLY A 75 -5.05 -1.70 0.22
N GLY A 76 -6.08 -0.95 0.67
CA GLY A 76 -7.05 -0.35 -0.24
C GLY A 76 -6.47 0.78 -1.09
N LEU A 77 -5.55 1.56 -0.53
CA LEU A 77 -4.79 2.54 -1.30
C LEU A 77 -3.89 1.87 -2.34
N PHE A 78 -3.28 0.72 -1.99
CA PHE A 78 -2.38 0.00 -2.87
C PHE A 78 -3.13 -0.70 -4.00
N LEU A 79 -4.27 -1.35 -3.72
CA LEU A 79 -5.10 -1.92 -4.77
C LEU A 79 -5.68 -0.85 -5.71
N ARG A 80 -5.94 0.37 -5.23
CA ARG A 80 -6.26 1.50 -6.10
C ARG A 80 -5.10 1.83 -7.04
N ALA A 81 -3.86 1.80 -6.55
CA ALA A 81 -2.69 2.00 -7.40
C ALA A 81 -2.49 0.87 -8.42
N VAL A 82 -2.75 -0.40 -8.04
CA VAL A 82 -2.79 -1.55 -8.97
C VAL A 82 -3.80 -1.29 -10.07
N LEU A 83 -5.05 -0.94 -9.72
CA LEU A 83 -6.12 -0.64 -10.67
C LEU A 83 -5.74 0.49 -11.65
N GLN A 84 -5.04 1.53 -11.15
CA GLN A 84 -4.65 2.66 -11.98
C GLN A 84 -3.46 2.37 -12.91
N ARG A 85 -2.53 1.51 -12.50
CA ARG A 85 -1.24 1.34 -13.20
C ARG A 85 -1.18 0.06 -14.04
N CYS A 86 -1.88 -0.99 -13.63
CA CYS A 86 -1.85 -2.29 -14.28
C CYS A 86 -3.13 -2.49 -15.06
N THR A 87 -3.27 -1.68 -16.12
CA THR A 87 -4.51 -1.51 -16.90
C THR A 87 -4.94 -2.75 -17.68
N ASP A 88 -4.04 -3.72 -17.81
CA ASP A 88 -4.31 -5.04 -18.39
C ASP A 88 -4.99 -6.01 -17.41
N LEU A 89 -4.99 -5.71 -16.11
CA LEU A 89 -5.73 -6.48 -15.11
C LEU A 89 -7.19 -6.06 -15.06
N ASP A 90 -8.09 -7.04 -15.24
CA ASP A 90 -9.53 -6.83 -15.28
C ASP A 90 -10.16 -6.81 -13.88
N MET A 91 -9.80 -5.81 -13.06
CA MET A 91 -10.39 -5.59 -11.74
C MET A 91 -11.79 -4.96 -11.88
N LYS A 92 -12.83 -5.78 -11.70
CA LYS A 92 -14.24 -5.42 -11.90
C LYS A 92 -14.76 -4.38 -10.91
N ARG A 93 -14.39 -4.54 -9.64
CA ARG A 93 -14.71 -3.58 -8.58
C ARG A 93 -13.59 -3.56 -7.56
N LEU A 94 -13.41 -2.40 -6.94
CA LEU A 94 -12.52 -2.21 -5.81
C LEU A 94 -13.33 -1.80 -4.58
N ILE A 95 -13.23 -2.58 -3.51
CA ILE A 95 -13.80 -2.30 -2.20
C ILE A 95 -12.65 -1.95 -1.26
N THR A 96 -12.74 -0.80 -0.59
CA THR A 96 -11.71 -0.33 0.33
C THR A 96 -12.28 -0.08 1.72
N ILE A 97 -11.66 -0.65 2.73
CA ILE A 97 -12.10 -0.55 4.12
C ILE A 97 -11.06 0.25 4.91
N GLY A 98 -11.39 1.50 5.24
CA GLY A 98 -10.53 2.39 6.02
C GLY A 98 -9.25 2.85 5.31
N ALA A 99 -9.27 2.94 3.97
CA ALA A 99 -8.07 3.27 3.20
C ALA A 99 -7.71 4.76 3.21
N PRO A 100 -6.43 5.14 3.43
CA PRO A 100 -6.01 6.53 3.46
C PRO A 100 -5.82 7.09 2.03
N HIS A 101 -6.89 7.27 1.27
CA HIS A 101 -6.78 7.66 -0.15
C HIS A 101 -6.11 9.00 -0.41
N ARG A 102 -6.22 9.96 0.52
CA ARG A 102 -5.47 11.23 0.51
C ARG A 102 -4.21 11.23 1.38
N GLY A 103 -3.76 10.04 1.81
CA GLY A 103 -2.66 9.88 2.73
C GLY A 103 -3.03 10.18 4.18
N VAL A 104 -2.00 10.28 5.02
CA VAL A 104 -2.10 10.66 6.42
C VAL A 104 -1.21 11.87 6.70
N SER A 105 -1.67 12.79 7.55
CA SER A 105 -0.93 14.03 7.89
C SER A 105 -0.25 13.99 9.24
N GLU A 106 -0.56 12.98 10.05
CA GLU A 106 0.10 12.72 11.32
C GLU A 106 0.98 11.49 11.19
N ALA A 107 2.22 11.62 11.67
CA ALA A 107 3.13 10.49 11.67
C ALA A 107 2.51 9.38 12.52
N PRO A 108 2.53 8.12 12.06
CA PRO A 108 2.14 7.02 12.93
C PRO A 108 3.03 7.08 14.16
N VAL A 109 2.41 7.17 15.34
CA VAL A 109 3.12 7.06 16.61
C VAL A 109 3.72 5.65 16.62
N PHE A 110 5.01 5.54 16.29
CA PHE A 110 5.73 4.29 16.38
C PHE A 110 5.82 3.92 17.87
N LYS A 111 4.83 3.17 18.38
CA LYS A 111 4.88 2.55 19.70
C LYS A 111 5.89 1.40 19.63
N GLY A 112 7.16 1.74 19.74
CA GLY A 112 8.27 0.80 19.84
C GLY A 112 9.38 1.42 20.68
N ASN A 113 10.00 0.62 21.54
CA ASN A 113 11.00 1.05 22.53
C ASN A 113 12.37 1.40 21.91
N ASN A 114 12.39 1.83 20.65
CA ASN A 114 13.60 2.22 19.92
C ASN A 114 13.67 3.76 19.84
N THR A 115 14.89 4.27 19.90
CA THR A 115 15.35 5.67 19.99
C THR A 115 14.68 6.69 19.05
N ILE A 116 13.88 6.24 18.08
CA ILE A 116 13.09 7.03 17.12
C ILE A 116 11.84 7.64 17.79
N ALA A 117 11.38 7.10 18.92
CA ALA A 117 10.23 7.64 19.68
C ALA A 117 10.47 9.04 20.28
N LYS A 118 11.71 9.53 20.30
CA LYS A 118 12.08 10.88 20.79
C LYS A 118 12.16 11.95 19.70
N ILE A 119 11.75 11.63 18.47
CA ILE A 119 11.72 12.62 17.39
C ILE A 119 10.44 13.46 17.55
N SER A 120 10.60 14.76 17.81
CA SER A 120 9.46 15.69 17.91
C SER A 120 8.65 15.70 16.61
N LYS A 121 7.34 16.00 16.69
CA LYS A 121 6.47 16.13 15.50
C LYS A 121 7.06 17.05 14.42
N GLY A 122 7.80 18.09 14.84
CA GLY A 122 8.50 19.02 13.95
C GLY A 122 9.63 18.37 13.16
N SER A 123 10.43 17.51 13.80
CA SER A 123 11.54 16.81 13.17
C SER A 123 11.05 15.73 12.19
N ILE A 124 9.94 15.03 12.49
CA ILE A 124 9.37 14.02 11.58
C ILE A 124 8.99 14.64 10.23
N ASN A 125 8.42 15.84 10.23
CA ASN A 125 8.04 16.56 9.01
C ASN A 125 9.24 16.99 8.14
N TYR A 126 10.46 17.01 8.68
CA TYR A 126 11.66 17.26 7.89
C TYR A 126 12.24 15.95 7.35
N PHE A 127 12.33 14.93 8.19
CA PHE A 127 12.95 13.66 7.80
C PHE A 127 12.07 12.80 6.88
N VAL A 128 10.74 12.94 6.94
CA VAL A 128 9.81 12.12 6.16
C VAL A 128 10.01 12.28 4.64
N TYR A 129 10.40 13.46 4.17
CA TYR A 129 10.61 13.74 2.74
C TYR A 129 12.06 13.53 2.28
N THR A 130 12.92 12.97 3.11
CA THR A 130 14.27 12.57 2.68
C THR A 130 14.20 11.37 1.73
N SER A 131 15.11 11.30 0.76
CA SER A 131 15.13 10.24 -0.27
C SER A 131 15.31 8.83 0.32
N VAL A 132 15.97 8.71 1.47
CA VAL A 132 16.15 7.41 2.15
C VAL A 132 14.83 6.97 2.79
N VAL A 133 14.15 7.86 3.51
CA VAL A 133 12.88 7.55 4.17
C VAL A 133 11.78 7.29 3.14
N GLN A 134 11.67 8.12 2.10
CA GLN A 134 10.72 7.93 0.99
C GLN A 134 10.94 6.62 0.21
N ARG A 135 12.15 6.03 0.22
CA ARG A 135 12.41 4.75 -0.47
C ARG A 135 12.30 3.52 0.42
N ARG A 136 12.37 3.68 1.74
CA ARG A 136 12.48 2.55 2.68
C ARG A 136 11.32 2.42 3.64
N ILE A 137 10.53 3.47 3.85
CA ILE A 137 9.40 3.46 4.79
C ILE A 137 8.10 3.61 4.01
N VAL A 138 7.23 2.62 4.13
CA VAL A 138 5.98 2.55 3.39
C VAL A 138 5.04 3.71 3.77
N GLN A 139 4.92 3.98 5.06
CA GLN A 139 4.04 5.03 5.61
C GLN A 139 4.46 6.43 5.14
N ALA A 140 5.76 6.65 4.91
CA ALA A 140 6.27 7.94 4.41
C ALA A 140 5.80 8.23 2.98
N GLN A 141 5.61 7.18 2.17
CA GLN A 141 5.23 7.29 0.76
C GLN A 141 3.75 7.63 0.55
N TYR A 142 2.94 7.62 1.61
CA TYR A 142 1.59 8.22 1.60
C TYR A 142 1.41 9.25 2.73
N PHE A 143 2.51 9.81 3.23
CA PHE A 143 2.45 10.93 4.15
C PHE A 143 2.19 12.24 3.38
N ASN A 144 1.08 12.89 3.72
CA ASN A 144 0.61 14.12 3.10
C ASN A 144 0.49 15.21 4.16
N ASN A 145 1.51 16.07 4.26
CA ASN A 145 1.51 17.17 5.21
C ASN A 145 0.86 18.43 4.60
N PRO A 146 -0.31 18.88 5.09
CA PRO A 146 -0.99 20.06 4.54
C PRO A 146 -0.16 21.35 4.65
N LYS A 147 0.78 21.42 5.60
CA LYS A 147 1.66 22.59 5.80
C LYS A 147 2.92 22.58 4.93
N LYS A 148 3.20 21.47 4.22
CA LYS A 148 4.41 21.29 3.39
C LYS A 148 4.07 20.67 2.03
N GLN A 149 3.11 21.26 1.32
CA GLN A 149 2.62 20.73 0.05
C GLN A 149 3.68 20.72 -1.07
N GLU A 150 4.60 21.69 -1.08
CA GLU A 150 5.70 21.73 -2.05
C GLU A 150 6.66 20.55 -1.84
N ASP A 151 7.09 20.29 -0.59
CA ASP A 151 7.94 19.13 -0.27
C ASP A 151 7.21 17.81 -0.57
N TYR A 152 5.92 17.73 -0.22
CA TYR A 152 5.09 16.57 -0.50
C TYR A 152 5.07 16.24 -1.99
N LYS A 153 4.72 17.19 -2.86
CA LYS A 153 4.68 16.97 -4.32
C LYS A 153 6.07 16.71 -4.93
N LYS A 154 7.11 17.34 -4.38
CA LYS A 154 8.49 17.19 -4.88
C LYS A 154 9.10 15.84 -4.54
N TYR A 155 8.96 15.38 -3.29
CA TYR A 155 9.72 14.24 -2.77
C TYR A 155 8.91 12.96 -2.64
N ASN A 156 7.58 13.03 -2.46
CA ASN A 156 6.75 11.83 -2.43
C ASN A 156 6.50 11.34 -3.86
N LYS A 157 6.99 10.13 -4.17
CA LYS A 157 6.91 9.53 -5.51
C LYS A 157 5.77 8.54 -5.70
N PHE A 158 4.91 8.38 -4.70
CA PHE A 158 3.77 7.46 -4.77
C PHE A 158 2.45 8.21 -4.73
N LEU A 159 2.12 8.86 -3.61
CA LEU A 159 0.79 9.42 -3.41
C LEU A 159 0.43 10.59 -4.35
N PRO A 160 1.31 11.58 -4.61
CA PRO A 160 1.02 12.64 -5.57
C PRO A 160 0.79 12.11 -6.99
N ASP A 161 1.53 11.06 -7.37
CA ASP A 161 1.45 10.43 -8.69
C ASP A 161 0.07 9.79 -8.90
N ILE A 162 -0.33 8.87 -8.01
CA ILE A 162 -1.64 8.20 -8.13
C ILE A 162 -2.83 9.13 -7.86
N ASN A 163 -2.59 10.35 -7.35
CA ASN A 163 -3.61 11.38 -7.15
C ASN A 163 -3.61 12.44 -8.26
N ASN A 164 -2.79 12.32 -9.31
CA ASN A 164 -2.63 13.32 -10.37
C ASN A 164 -2.29 14.73 -9.83
N GLU A 165 -1.53 14.82 -8.75
CA GLU A 165 -1.14 16.10 -8.12
C GLU A 165 0.19 16.66 -8.70
N VAL A 166 0.81 15.93 -9.63
CA VAL A 166 2.04 16.29 -10.37
C VAL A 166 1.86 16.03 -11.86
N SER A 167 2.52 16.85 -12.70
CA SER A 167 2.37 16.80 -14.17
C SER A 167 3.06 15.62 -14.83
N VAL A 168 4.09 15.06 -14.20
CA VAL A 168 4.81 13.87 -14.68
C VAL A 168 4.30 12.67 -13.90
N ARG A 169 3.65 11.74 -14.60
CA ARG A 169 3.26 10.44 -14.04
C ARG A 169 4.48 9.53 -14.00
N ASN A 170 4.64 8.78 -12.91
CA ASN A 170 5.58 7.68 -12.86
C ASN A 170 4.92 6.50 -13.60
N THR A 171 5.33 6.27 -14.85
CA THR A 171 4.96 5.05 -15.57
C THR A 171 5.66 3.87 -14.91
N ILE A 172 4.94 2.76 -14.81
CA ILE A 172 5.57 1.47 -14.59
C ILE A 172 6.06 1.04 -15.98
N ASP A 173 7.38 0.90 -16.14
CA ASP A 173 7.97 0.19 -17.27
C ASP A 173 7.96 -1.33 -16.99
#